data_AF-A0AAP4WYN3-F1
#
_entry.id   AF-A0AAP4WYN3-F1
#
_cell.length_a   1.000
_cell.length_b   1.000
_cell.length_c   1.000
_cell.angle_alpha   90.00
_cell.angle_beta   90.00
_cell.angle_gamma   90.00
#
_symmetry.space_group_name_H-M   'P 1'
#
loop_
_entity.id
_entity.type
_entity.pdbx_description
1 polymer ?
#
loop_
_entity_poly.entity_id
_entity_poly.type
_entity_poly.pdbx_seq_one_letter_code
_entity_poly.pdbx_strand_id
1 'polypeptide(L)'
;MPLRSLRDHLFKQRHVEVLVIKQIDGELVHVCGAGIVEGNGSVSHKRRELQRDNHAFPVRMHDGNQVLQPDDFNRLVLLEEVTLHPLGCQPKEAISLEVAGHRYRVAHTPMRCWHFRGHLVLERTPQGMLLSTEDMTLIRAKASRQPVSNTARANAERLQKTPAWRNVAPRGHDVHADGATTRQRAAAHRIDSPTRELELEPKY
;
A
#
# COMPACT_ATOMS: atom_id res chain seq x y z
N MET A 1 -29.15 32.19 17.32
CA MET A 1 -27.70 32.21 16.99
C MET A 1 -27.32 30.87 16.38
N PRO A 2 -26.55 30.82 15.28
CA PRO A 2 -26.07 29.56 14.74
C PRO A 2 -25.14 28.88 15.74
N LEU A 3 -25.26 27.55 15.89
CA LEU A 3 -24.50 26.75 16.87
C LEU A 3 -22.98 26.96 16.79
N ARG A 4 -22.44 27.29 15.60
CA ARG A 4 -21.04 27.67 15.39
C ARG A 4 -20.62 28.90 16.21
N SER A 5 -21.43 29.97 16.18
CA SER A 5 -21.11 31.22 16.88
C SER A 5 -21.09 31.04 18.41
N LEU A 6 -21.91 30.14 18.95
CA LEU A 6 -21.92 29.84 20.39
C LEU A 6 -20.71 28.99 20.78
N ARG A 7 -20.34 28.00 19.97
CA ARG A 7 -19.13 27.19 20.20
C ARG A 7 -17.88 28.06 20.21
N ASP A 8 -17.73 28.95 19.25
CA ASP A 8 -16.54 29.81 19.13
C ASP A 8 -16.47 30.85 20.26
N HIS A 9 -17.63 31.29 20.77
CA HIS A 9 -17.71 32.19 21.92
C HIS A 9 -17.34 31.48 23.24
N LEU A 10 -17.82 30.25 23.44
CA LEU A 10 -17.54 29.46 24.65
C LEU A 10 -16.14 28.85 24.63
N PHE A 11 -15.64 28.49 23.46
CA PHE A 11 -14.33 27.89 23.26
C PHE A 11 -13.54 28.75 22.27
N LYS A 12 -12.64 29.61 22.78
CA LYS A 12 -11.66 30.28 21.93
C LYS A 12 -10.84 29.20 21.21
N GLN A 13 -11.12 28.95 19.93
CA GLN A 13 -10.34 28.02 19.12
C GLN A 13 -8.88 28.49 19.09
N ARG A 14 -8.01 27.76 19.79
CA ARG A 14 -6.59 28.10 19.94
C ARG A 14 -5.77 27.61 18.74
N HIS A 15 -6.33 26.70 17.97
CA HIS A 15 -5.66 26.02 16.86
C HIS A 15 -6.63 25.83 15.70
N VAL A 16 -6.07 25.59 14.51
CA VAL A 16 -6.84 25.28 13.30
C VAL A 16 -6.78 23.77 13.07
N GLU A 17 -7.92 23.12 13.22
CA GLU A 17 -8.06 21.68 12.94
C GLU A 17 -8.39 21.45 11.47
N VAL A 18 -7.72 20.47 10.88
CA VAL A 18 -7.86 20.12 9.48
C VAL A 18 -7.96 18.62 9.30
N LEU A 19 -8.68 18.21 8.26
CA LEU A 19 -8.55 16.91 7.64
C LEU A 19 -7.41 16.97 6.61
N VAL A 20 -6.48 16.03 6.69
CA VAL A 20 -5.34 15.95 5.77
C VAL A 20 -5.64 14.96 4.65
N ILE A 21 -5.69 15.47 3.42
CA ILE A 21 -5.91 14.68 2.21
C ILE A 21 -4.56 14.44 1.54
N LYS A 22 -4.16 13.17 1.50
CA LYS A 22 -2.92 12.70 0.90
C LYS A 22 -2.94 12.83 -0.62
N GLN A 23 -3.99 12.29 -1.26
CA GLN A 23 -4.18 12.22 -2.71
C GLN A 23 -5.68 12.31 -3.05
N ILE A 24 -6.01 12.78 -4.26
CA ILE A 24 -7.36 12.90 -4.79
C ILE A 24 -7.40 12.19 -6.14
N ASP A 25 -8.19 11.13 -6.23
CA ASP A 25 -8.29 10.23 -7.38
C ASP A 25 -9.73 10.27 -7.92
N GLY A 26 -10.08 11.37 -8.60
CA GLY A 26 -11.44 11.61 -9.06
C GLY A 26 -12.43 11.79 -7.90
N GLU A 27 -13.38 10.86 -7.75
CA GLU A 27 -14.38 10.88 -6.67
C GLU A 27 -13.91 10.19 -5.38
N LEU A 28 -12.62 9.85 -5.28
CA LEU A 28 -12.02 9.20 -4.12
C LEU A 28 -10.96 10.10 -3.50
N VAL A 29 -10.94 10.18 -2.16
CA VAL A 29 -9.88 10.85 -1.41
C VAL A 29 -9.15 9.88 -0.49
N HIS A 30 -7.82 9.94 -0.53
CA HIS A 30 -6.92 9.22 0.38
C HIS A 30 -6.66 10.12 1.59
N VAL A 31 -7.10 9.70 2.77
CA VAL A 31 -7.13 10.56 3.96
C VAL A 31 -6.17 10.05 5.03
N CYS A 32 -5.24 10.90 5.47
CA CYS A 32 -4.33 10.58 6.58
C CYS A 32 -5.04 10.60 7.93
N GLY A 33 -6.03 11.49 8.09
CA GLY A 33 -6.76 11.71 9.33
C GLY A 33 -6.88 13.19 9.67
N ALA A 34 -7.21 13.49 10.93
CA ALA A 34 -7.28 14.86 11.44
C ALA A 34 -5.96 15.31 12.08
N GLY A 35 -5.69 16.60 12.02
CA GLY A 35 -4.51 17.21 12.60
C GLY A 35 -4.68 18.70 12.87
N ILE A 36 -3.61 19.28 13.42
CA ILE A 36 -3.53 20.70 13.80
C ILE A 36 -2.48 21.39 12.93
N VAL A 37 -2.88 22.50 12.32
CA VAL A 37 -1.98 23.36 11.53
C VAL A 37 -0.96 24.05 12.44
N GLU A 38 0.33 23.79 12.19
CA GLU A 38 1.44 24.37 12.91
C GLU A 38 2.00 25.62 12.21
N GLY A 39 3.15 26.13 12.67
CA GLY A 39 3.81 27.30 12.09
C GLY A 39 3.32 28.65 12.64
N ASN A 40 3.96 29.72 12.17
CA ASN A 40 3.74 31.08 12.63
C ASN A 40 2.42 31.67 12.12
N GLY A 41 1.99 32.76 12.76
CA GLY A 41 0.78 33.50 12.39
C GLY A 41 -0.44 33.17 13.25
N SER A 42 -1.42 34.06 13.22
CA SER A 42 -2.65 33.92 14.01
C SER A 42 -3.57 32.83 13.44
N VAL A 43 -4.47 32.31 14.28
CA VAL A 43 -5.52 31.35 13.87
C VAL A 43 -6.32 31.91 12.68
N SER A 44 -6.73 33.18 12.74
CA SER A 44 -7.48 33.83 11.67
C SER A 44 -6.69 33.96 10.36
N HIS A 45 -5.37 34.17 10.44
CA HIS A 45 -4.49 34.18 9.27
C HIS A 45 -4.46 32.81 8.61
N LYS A 46 -4.16 31.75 9.38
CA LYS A 46 -4.07 30.38 8.87
C LYS A 46 -5.37 29.92 8.20
N ARG A 47 -6.53 30.19 8.82
CA ARG A 47 -7.84 29.86 8.22
C ARG A 47 -8.08 30.57 6.90
N ARG A 48 -7.73 31.85 6.82
CA ARG A 48 -7.89 32.64 5.60
C ARG A 48 -7.04 32.12 4.46
N GLU A 49 -5.82 31.67 4.76
CA GLU A 49 -4.94 31.04 3.78
C GLU A 49 -5.51 29.69 3.29
N LEU A 50 -6.00 28.84 4.19
CA LEU A 50 -6.67 27.59 3.80
C LEU A 50 -7.92 27.83 2.94
N GLN A 51 -8.72 28.86 3.26
CA GLN A 51 -9.88 29.25 2.46
C GLN A 51 -9.51 29.77 1.06
N ARG A 52 -8.27 30.21 0.86
CA ARG A 52 -7.71 30.60 -0.44
C ARG A 52 -6.97 29.46 -1.14
N ASP A 53 -7.17 28.23 -0.66
CA ASP A 53 -6.51 27.04 -1.17
C ASP A 53 -4.97 27.05 -1.01
N ASN A 54 -4.45 27.82 -0.05
CA ASN A 54 -3.04 27.80 0.32
C ASN A 54 -2.78 26.82 1.47
N HIS A 55 -2.18 25.68 1.13
CA HIS A 55 -1.94 24.56 2.04
C HIS A 55 -0.50 24.46 2.56
N ALA A 56 0.30 25.53 2.43
CA ALA A 56 1.72 25.54 2.76
C ALA A 56 2.01 25.61 4.28
N PHE A 57 1.33 24.79 5.08
CA PHE A 57 1.53 24.71 6.52
C PHE A 57 1.86 23.28 6.96
N PRO A 58 2.86 23.08 7.84
CA PRO A 58 3.03 21.80 8.49
C PRO A 58 1.79 21.45 9.34
N VAL A 59 1.48 20.17 9.44
CA VAL A 59 0.34 19.67 10.22
C VAL A 59 0.81 18.63 11.20
N ARG A 60 0.58 18.87 12.49
CA ARG A 60 0.76 17.85 13.53
C ARG A 60 -0.49 16.99 13.59
N MET A 61 -0.33 15.73 13.24
CA MET A 61 -1.42 14.75 13.24
C MET A 61 -1.88 14.45 14.67
N HIS A 62 -3.19 14.24 14.85
CA HIS A 62 -3.74 13.77 16.12
C HIS A 62 -3.21 12.36 16.44
N ASP A 63 -3.13 11.52 15.41
CA ASP A 63 -2.63 10.16 15.53
C ASP A 63 -1.10 10.14 15.41
N GLY A 64 -0.43 9.41 16.31
CA GLY A 64 1.00 9.14 16.22
C GLY A 64 1.93 10.34 16.44
N ASN A 65 1.40 11.53 16.75
CA ASN A 65 2.15 12.77 17.01
C ASN A 65 3.20 13.12 15.93
N GLN A 66 2.98 12.68 14.68
CA GLN A 66 3.85 13.02 13.56
C GLN A 66 3.49 14.38 12.98
N VAL A 67 4.48 15.04 12.38
CA VAL A 67 4.27 16.28 11.65
C VAL A 67 4.43 16.01 10.16
N LEU A 68 3.37 16.26 9.40
CA LEU A 68 3.38 16.22 7.95
C LEU A 68 3.79 17.58 7.41
N GLN A 69 4.78 17.60 6.52
CA GLN A 69 5.19 18.78 5.79
C GLN A 69 4.26 19.04 4.60
N PRO A 70 4.22 20.26 4.04
CA PRO A 70 3.38 20.57 2.88
C PRO A 70 3.53 19.59 1.70
N ASP A 71 4.73 19.08 1.46
CA ASP A 71 4.98 18.11 0.38
C ASP A 71 4.38 16.72 0.66
N ASP A 72 4.01 16.43 1.92
CA ASP A 72 3.42 15.16 2.38
C ASP A 72 1.96 14.98 2.04
N PHE A 73 1.25 16.01 1.61
CA PHE A 73 -0.17 15.90 1.31
C PHE A 73 -0.55 16.78 0.11
N ASN A 74 -1.73 16.51 -0.46
CA ASN A 74 -2.26 17.29 -1.55
C ASN A 74 -3.05 18.50 -1.05
N ARG A 75 -3.85 18.33 0.01
CA ARG A 75 -4.81 19.34 0.45
C ARG A 75 -5.12 19.27 1.94
N LEU A 76 -5.39 20.43 2.53
CA LEU A 76 -5.95 20.56 3.87
C LEU A 76 -7.37 21.10 3.79
N VAL A 77 -8.28 20.48 4.53
CA VAL A 77 -9.68 20.92 4.62
C VAL A 77 -9.98 21.26 6.07
N LEU A 78 -10.62 22.40 6.32
CA LEU A 78 -11.02 22.76 7.68
C LEU A 78 -11.97 21.69 8.23
N LEU A 79 -11.65 21.13 9.40
CA LEU A 79 -12.38 19.98 9.93
C LEU A 79 -13.86 20.29 10.21
N GLU A 80 -14.19 21.54 10.48
CA GLU A 80 -15.56 22.02 10.67
C GLU A 80 -16.38 22.17 9.37
N GLU A 81 -15.74 22.16 8.20
CA GLU A 81 -16.38 22.16 6.88
C GLU A 81 -16.64 20.74 6.38
N VAL A 82 -16.02 19.75 7.03
CA VAL A 82 -16.22 18.33 6.74
C VAL A 82 -17.56 17.87 7.26
N THR A 83 -18.37 17.30 6.36
CA THR A 83 -19.56 16.54 6.73
C THR A 83 -19.37 15.08 6.36
N LEU A 84 -19.56 14.18 7.33
CA LEU A 84 -19.57 12.74 7.08
C LEU A 84 -21.00 12.31 6.74
N HIS A 85 -21.16 11.69 5.58
CA HIS A 85 -22.44 11.19 5.13
C HIS A 85 -22.52 9.67 5.31
N PRO A 86 -23.42 9.18 6.17
CA PRO A 86 -23.65 7.74 6.32
C PRO A 86 -24.47 7.15 5.15
N LEU A 87 -25.19 7.99 4.39
CA LEU A 87 -26.12 7.58 3.33
C LEU A 87 -25.55 7.86 1.94
N GLY A 88 -25.12 6.82 1.24
CA GLY A 88 -24.58 6.88 -0.14
C GLY A 88 -23.35 6.01 -0.36
N CYS A 89 -23.10 5.11 0.58
CA CYS A 89 -22.26 3.94 0.37
C CYS A 89 -23.15 2.73 0.65
N GLN A 90 -23.03 1.67 -0.14
CA GLN A 90 -23.76 0.42 0.09
C GLN A 90 -23.61 -0.01 1.57
N PRO A 91 -24.50 -0.86 2.13
CA PRO A 91 -24.46 -1.29 3.55
C PRO A 91 -23.14 -1.94 4.05
N LYS A 92 -22.09 -1.98 3.23
CA LYS A 92 -20.74 -2.47 3.49
C LYS A 92 -19.62 -1.51 3.02
N GLU A 93 -19.96 -0.30 2.57
CA GLU A 93 -19.02 0.62 1.90
C GLU A 93 -18.74 1.88 2.71
N ALA A 94 -17.58 2.45 2.40
CA ALA A 94 -16.83 3.44 3.16
C ALA A 94 -17.62 4.69 3.59
N ILE A 95 -17.03 5.44 4.52
CA ILE A 95 -17.49 6.78 4.86
C ILE A 95 -17.34 7.67 3.61
N SER A 96 -18.34 8.50 3.33
CA SER A 96 -18.22 9.53 2.31
C SER A 96 -18.13 10.91 2.95
N LEU A 97 -17.32 11.77 2.35
CA LEU A 97 -16.99 13.09 2.82
C LEU A 97 -17.59 14.11 1.86
N GLU A 98 -18.25 15.15 2.39
CA GLU A 98 -18.56 16.34 1.60
C GLU A 98 -17.60 17.46 1.93
N VAL A 99 -16.99 18.04 0.89
CA VAL A 99 -16.10 19.21 0.97
C VAL A 99 -16.48 20.18 -0.13
N ALA A 100 -16.81 21.42 0.26
CA ALA A 100 -17.23 22.47 -0.67
C ALA A 100 -18.31 22.00 -1.67
N GLY A 101 -19.33 21.28 -1.19
CA GLY A 101 -20.44 20.77 -2.00
C GLY A 101 -20.12 19.54 -2.86
N HIS A 102 -18.88 19.05 -2.84
CA HIS A 102 -18.46 17.87 -3.60
C HIS A 102 -18.37 16.65 -2.68
N ARG A 103 -18.90 15.53 -3.15
CA ARG A 103 -18.95 14.29 -2.39
C ARG A 103 -17.86 13.33 -2.85
N TYR A 104 -17.09 12.81 -1.88
CA TYR A 104 -16.00 11.88 -2.12
C TYR A 104 -16.21 10.60 -1.34
N ARG A 105 -15.77 9.47 -1.90
CA ARG A 105 -15.49 8.23 -1.16
C ARG A 105 -14.18 8.40 -0.39
N VAL A 106 -14.08 7.83 0.80
CA VAL A 106 -12.88 7.94 1.63
C VAL A 106 -12.14 6.62 1.72
N ALA A 107 -10.83 6.66 1.45
CA ALA A 107 -9.89 5.61 1.81
C ALA A 107 -8.96 6.09 2.92
N HIS A 108 -8.84 5.31 3.99
CA HIS A 108 -7.92 5.63 5.08
C HIS A 108 -6.48 5.33 4.66
N THR A 109 -5.59 6.30 4.83
CA THR A 109 -4.17 6.19 4.53
C THR A 109 -3.41 5.92 5.84
N PRO A 110 -2.91 4.69 6.06
CA PRO A 110 -2.19 4.34 7.28
C PRO A 110 -0.93 5.18 7.45
N MET A 111 -0.51 5.35 8.71
CA MET A 111 0.64 6.18 9.09
C MET A 111 1.93 5.87 8.33
N ARG A 112 2.19 4.60 8.00
CA ARG A 112 3.37 4.19 7.22
C ARG A 112 3.42 4.83 5.82
N CYS A 113 2.25 5.15 5.24
CA CYS A 113 2.12 5.69 3.90
C CYS A 113 2.15 7.22 3.88
N TRP A 114 2.16 7.91 5.03
CA TRP A 114 2.01 9.37 5.08
C TRP A 114 3.13 10.12 4.38
N HIS A 115 4.37 9.62 4.41
CA HIS A 115 5.50 10.23 3.71
C HIS A 115 5.79 9.60 2.34
N PHE A 116 4.97 8.62 1.91
CA PHE A 116 5.13 8.02 0.60
C PHE A 116 4.77 9.04 -0.50
N ARG A 117 5.64 9.16 -1.51
CA ARG A 117 5.49 10.15 -2.60
C ARG A 117 4.89 9.57 -3.89
N GLY A 118 4.77 8.24 -3.99
CA GLY A 118 4.21 7.56 -5.16
C GLY A 118 2.69 7.47 -5.16
N HIS A 119 2.13 6.79 -6.16
CA HIS A 119 0.70 6.53 -6.26
C HIS A 119 0.23 5.56 -5.18
N LEU A 120 -0.89 5.86 -4.52
CA LEU A 120 -1.51 4.94 -3.57
C LEU A 120 -2.50 4.03 -4.30
N VAL A 121 -2.53 2.75 -3.94
CA VAL A 121 -3.53 1.79 -4.42
C VAL A 121 -4.53 1.50 -3.33
N LEU A 122 -5.70 0.99 -3.72
CA LEU A 122 -6.76 0.65 -2.79
C LEU A 122 -6.76 -0.82 -2.43
N GLU A 123 -6.85 -1.07 -1.13
CA GLU A 123 -7.12 -2.38 -0.55
C GLU A 123 -8.42 -2.30 0.24
N ARG A 124 -9.20 -3.38 0.22
CA ARG A 124 -10.40 -3.49 1.04
C ARG A 124 -10.13 -4.43 2.20
N THR A 125 -10.39 -3.99 3.42
CA THR A 125 -10.27 -4.84 4.59
C THR A 125 -11.38 -5.90 4.59
N PRO A 126 -11.23 -7.01 5.34
CA PRO A 126 -12.31 -7.97 5.55
C PRO A 126 -13.60 -7.33 6.10
N GLN A 127 -13.47 -6.23 6.84
CA GLN A 127 -14.57 -5.44 7.39
C GLN A 127 -15.18 -4.45 6.38
N GLY A 128 -14.67 -4.40 5.15
CA GLY A 128 -15.21 -3.59 4.06
C GLY A 128 -14.64 -2.17 3.96
N MET A 129 -13.72 -1.77 4.85
CA MET A 129 -13.08 -0.46 4.83
C MET A 129 -12.10 -0.34 3.66
N LEU A 130 -11.99 0.86 3.09
CA LEU A 130 -10.98 1.16 2.07
C LEU A 130 -9.71 1.66 2.74
N LEU A 131 -8.59 1.02 2.42
CA LEU A 131 -7.25 1.40 2.85
C LEU A 131 -6.43 1.81 1.62
N SER A 132 -5.71 2.91 1.76
CA SER A 132 -4.70 3.35 0.79
C SER A 132 -3.36 2.72 1.15
N THR A 133 -2.72 2.04 0.22
CA THR A 133 -1.38 1.45 0.41
C THR A 133 -0.43 1.89 -0.69
N GLU A 134 0.87 1.79 -0.46
CA GLU A 134 1.88 2.15 -1.45
C GLU A 134 1.77 1.24 -2.69
N ASP A 135 1.79 1.82 -3.90
CA ASP A 135 1.93 1.00 -5.10
C ASP A 135 3.34 0.39 -5.17
N MET A 136 3.42 -0.89 -4.82
CA MET A 136 4.64 -1.68 -4.83
C MET A 136 4.76 -2.55 -6.08
N THR A 137 3.88 -2.38 -7.08
CA THR A 137 3.79 -3.27 -8.25
C THR A 137 5.12 -3.37 -9.00
N LEU A 138 5.79 -2.24 -9.23
CA LEU A 138 7.10 -2.21 -9.91
C LEU A 138 8.20 -2.88 -9.09
N ILE A 139 8.18 -2.73 -7.77
CA ILE A 139 9.17 -3.35 -6.87
C ILE A 139 8.95 -4.87 -6.84
N ARG A 140 7.69 -5.31 -6.73
CA ARG A 140 7.33 -6.74 -6.79
C ARG A 140 7.71 -7.33 -8.14
N ALA A 141 7.39 -6.66 -9.25
CA ALA A 141 7.76 -7.11 -10.58
C ALA A 141 9.28 -7.23 -10.75
N LYS A 142 10.07 -6.32 -10.19
CA LYS A 142 11.54 -6.41 -10.18
C LYS A 142 12.05 -7.57 -9.33
N ALA A 143 11.46 -7.80 -8.15
CA ALA A 143 11.85 -8.89 -7.26
C ALA A 143 11.48 -10.28 -7.82
N SER A 144 10.38 -10.38 -8.56
CA SER A 144 9.93 -11.63 -9.19
C SER A 144 10.72 -12.01 -10.44
N ARG A 145 11.53 -11.10 -11.02
CA ARG A 145 12.50 -11.47 -12.06
C ARG A 145 13.58 -12.30 -11.40
N GLN A 146 13.49 -13.63 -11.55
CA GLN A 146 14.58 -14.53 -11.15
C GLN A 146 15.89 -14.01 -11.76
N PRO A 147 16.98 -13.93 -10.99
CA PRO A 147 18.28 -13.67 -11.58
C PRO A 147 18.52 -14.78 -12.61
N VAL A 148 18.69 -14.41 -13.87
CA VAL A 148 19.20 -15.31 -14.90
C VAL A 148 20.47 -15.93 -14.33
N SER A 149 20.41 -17.23 -14.05
CA SER A 149 21.48 -17.96 -13.40
C SER A 149 22.67 -18.05 -14.36
N ASN A 150 23.58 -17.07 -14.26
CA ASN A 150 24.90 -17.14 -14.90
C ASN A 150 25.72 -18.38 -14.45
N THR A 151 25.22 -19.14 -13.48
CA THR A 151 25.73 -20.45 -13.05
C THR A 151 25.74 -21.50 -14.16
N ALA A 152 24.93 -21.36 -15.23
CA ALA A 152 24.99 -22.29 -16.37
C ALA A 152 26.26 -22.10 -17.24
N ARG A 153 26.83 -20.89 -17.30
CA ARG A 153 28.08 -20.63 -18.06
C ARG A 153 29.33 -21.05 -17.29
N ALA A 154 29.37 -20.84 -15.98
CA ALA A 154 30.53 -21.20 -15.15
C ALA A 154 30.73 -22.72 -15.01
N ASN A 155 29.65 -23.52 -15.09
CA ASN A 155 29.75 -24.99 -15.06
C ASN A 155 30.15 -25.61 -16.41
N ALA A 156 29.90 -24.92 -17.54
CA ALA A 156 30.33 -25.39 -18.86
C ALA A 156 31.86 -25.25 -19.05
N GLU A 157 32.48 -24.21 -18.49
CA GLU A 157 33.94 -24.04 -18.54
C GLU A 157 34.71 -24.95 -17.58
N ARG A 158 34.09 -25.39 -16.47
CA ARG A 158 34.75 -26.28 -15.50
C ARG A 158 34.82 -27.74 -15.97
N LEU A 159 33.96 -28.18 -16.90
CA LEU A 159 34.00 -29.54 -17.45
C LEU A 159 34.99 -29.74 -18.61
N GLN A 160 35.58 -28.66 -19.16
CA GLN A 160 36.49 -28.75 -20.32
C GLN A 160 37.98 -28.79 -19.97
N LYS A 161 38.35 -28.73 -18.68
CA LYS A 161 39.74 -28.87 -18.24
C LYS A 161 39.92 -30.17 -17.45
N THR A 162 39.98 -31.29 -18.16
CA THR A 162 40.67 -32.48 -17.64
C THR A 162 42.17 -32.25 -17.81
N PRO A 163 42.99 -32.33 -16.74
CA PRO A 163 44.42 -32.43 -16.93
C PRO A 163 44.71 -33.80 -17.55
N ALA A 164 45.25 -33.79 -18.77
CA ALA A 164 46.02 -34.91 -19.26
C ALA A 164 47.13 -35.20 -18.24
N TRP A 165 47.53 -36.48 -18.15
CA TRP A 165 48.63 -37.05 -17.34
C TRP A 165 48.15 -37.91 -16.14
N ARG A 166 47.71 -39.13 -16.44
CA ARG A 166 48.27 -40.34 -15.81
C ARG A 166 47.86 -41.60 -16.57
N ASN A 167 48.70 -41.99 -17.54
CA ASN A 167 48.81 -43.38 -17.96
C ASN A 167 49.84 -44.05 -17.05
N VAL A 168 49.40 -44.85 -16.08
CA VAL A 168 50.20 -45.96 -15.54
C VAL A 168 49.23 -47.05 -15.10
N ALA A 169 49.19 -48.16 -15.85
CA ALA A 169 48.72 -49.45 -15.34
C ALA A 169 49.82 -50.04 -14.45
N PRO A 170 49.46 -50.86 -13.44
CA PRO A 170 49.67 -52.29 -13.65
C PRO A 170 48.55 -53.19 -13.12
N ARG A 171 48.69 -54.46 -13.53
CA ARG A 171 47.78 -55.59 -13.42
C ARG A 171 47.63 -56.14 -11.99
N GLY A 172 46.47 -56.77 -11.77
CA GLY A 172 46.35 -58.05 -11.07
C GLY A 172 45.94 -58.01 -9.60
N HIS A 173 44.68 -58.35 -9.29
CA HIS A 173 44.29 -59.66 -8.77
C HIS A 173 42.78 -59.68 -8.43
N ASP A 174 42.10 -60.75 -8.85
CA ASP A 174 40.75 -61.14 -8.44
C ASP A 174 40.64 -61.36 -6.93
N VAL A 175 39.51 -60.98 -6.30
CA VAL A 175 38.67 -61.86 -5.44
C VAL A 175 37.27 -61.24 -5.30
N HIS A 176 36.26 -62.09 -5.49
CA HIS A 176 34.84 -62.04 -5.10
C HIS A 176 34.42 -61.06 -3.98
N ALA A 177 33.23 -60.45 -4.13
CA ALA A 177 32.03 -60.85 -3.35
C ALA A 177 30.77 -60.06 -3.74
N ASP A 178 29.66 -60.78 -3.61
CA ASP A 178 28.25 -60.49 -3.84
C ASP A 178 27.70 -59.15 -3.31
N GLY A 179 26.53 -58.75 -3.85
CA GLY A 179 25.48 -58.22 -2.98
C GLY A 179 24.63 -57.05 -3.50
N ALA A 180 23.60 -57.40 -4.28
CA ALA A 180 22.21 -56.98 -4.05
C ALA A 180 21.72 -55.54 -4.34
N THR A 181 20.77 -55.53 -5.30
CA THR A 181 19.44 -54.87 -5.29
C THR A 181 19.27 -53.36 -5.55
N THR A 182 19.04 -53.10 -6.83
CA THR A 182 17.93 -52.31 -7.40
C THR A 182 16.67 -52.21 -6.54
N ARG A 183 16.21 -50.99 -6.25
CA ARG A 183 14.78 -50.62 -6.24
C ARG A 183 14.58 -49.21 -6.78
N GLN A 184 14.23 -49.13 -8.05
CA GLN A 184 13.43 -48.04 -8.62
C GLN A 184 12.01 -48.11 -8.05
N ARG A 185 11.42 -46.96 -7.73
CA ARG A 185 9.97 -46.81 -7.75
C ARG A 185 9.60 -45.44 -8.32
N ALA A 186 9.09 -45.50 -9.55
CA ALA A 186 8.38 -44.42 -10.22
C ALA A 186 6.87 -44.63 -10.06
N ALA A 187 6.13 -43.54 -9.87
CA ALA A 187 4.74 -43.29 -10.29
C ALA A 187 4.39 -41.88 -9.77
N ALA A 188 4.38 -40.81 -10.58
CA ALA A 188 3.43 -40.45 -11.65
C ALA A 188 2.05 -39.98 -11.13
N HIS A 189 1.84 -38.66 -11.27
CA HIS A 189 0.64 -37.91 -11.67
C HIS A 189 -0.76 -38.41 -11.29
N ARG A 190 -1.57 -37.49 -10.73
CA ARG A 190 -2.76 -36.97 -11.43
C ARG A 190 -3.25 -35.64 -10.85
N ILE A 191 -3.52 -34.73 -11.79
CA ILE A 191 -4.24 -33.47 -11.71
C ILE A 191 -5.72 -33.82 -11.89
N ASP A 192 -6.63 -33.19 -11.16
CA ASP A 192 -7.87 -32.66 -11.74
C ASP A 192 -8.59 -31.71 -10.77
N SER A 193 -8.81 -30.48 -11.26
CA SER A 193 -9.89 -29.56 -10.85
C SER A 193 -10.95 -29.61 -11.95
N PRO A 194 -12.22 -29.24 -11.67
CA PRO A 194 -12.65 -27.88 -12.02
C PRO A 194 -13.63 -27.29 -10.99
N THR A 195 -13.52 -26.01 -10.63
CA THR A 195 -14.20 -24.85 -11.25
C THR A 195 -15.73 -24.97 -11.30
N ARG A 196 -16.43 -24.15 -10.52
CA ARG A 196 -17.81 -23.74 -10.79
C ARG A 196 -17.95 -22.24 -10.59
N GLU A 197 -17.97 -21.53 -11.71
CA GLU A 197 -18.58 -20.21 -11.88
C GLU A 197 -20.03 -20.23 -11.38
N LEU A 198 -20.43 -19.16 -10.70
CA LEU A 198 -21.83 -18.77 -10.57
C LEU A 198 -21.95 -17.35 -11.10
N GLU A 199 -22.69 -17.26 -12.19
CA GLU A 199 -22.97 -16.08 -12.99
C GLU A 199 -23.83 -15.07 -12.24
N LEU A 200 -23.55 -13.79 -12.52
CA LEU A 200 -24.34 -12.62 -12.16
C LEU A 200 -25.40 -12.38 -13.24
N GLU A 201 -26.66 -12.23 -12.83
CA GLU A 201 -27.72 -11.62 -13.64
C GLU A 201 -28.13 -10.28 -13.01
N PRO A 202 -28.20 -9.17 -13.76
CA PRO A 202 -28.75 -7.91 -13.26
C PRO A 202 -30.26 -7.87 -13.50
N LYS A 203 -31.02 -7.43 -12.49
CA LYS A 203 -32.42 -7.01 -12.68
C LYS A 203 -32.52 -5.50 -12.57
N TYR A 204 -33.19 -4.95 -13.59
CA TYR A 204 -33.63 -3.57 -13.87
C TYR A 204 -33.93 -2.69 -12.65
#